data_AF-A0A392UDP1-F1
#
_entry.id   AF-A0A392UDP1-F1
#
_cell.length_a   1.000
_cell.length_b   1.000
_cell.length_c   1.000
_cell.angle_alpha   90.00
_cell.angle_beta   90.00
_cell.angle_gamma   90.00
#
_symmetry.space_group_name_H-M   'P 1'
#
loop_
_entity.id
_entity.type
_entity.pdbx_description
1 polymer ?
#
loop_
_entity_poly.entity_id
_entity_poly.type
_entity_poly.pdbx_seq_one_letter_code
_entity_poly.pdbx_strand_id
1 'polypeptide(L)' 'MPPRVDPALDQTSPYFIHPSDGPASVTVSPMLHGSNYHSWARSMRR' A
#
# COMPACT_ATOMS: atom_id res chain seq x y z
N MET A 1 -9.97 25.34 1.39
CA MET A 1 -9.16 24.10 1.28
C MET A 1 -9.55 23.39 0.00
N PRO A 2 -8.61 22.97 -0.86
CA PRO A 2 -8.98 22.12 -1.98
C PRO A 2 -9.54 20.79 -1.44
N PRO A 3 -10.47 20.13 -2.15
CA PRO A 3 -10.93 18.82 -1.76
C PRO A 3 -9.74 17.87 -1.68
N ARG A 4 -9.63 17.13 -0.58
CA ARG A 4 -8.65 16.03 -0.44
C ARG A 4 -9.09 14.93 -1.40
N VAL A 5 -8.58 14.98 -2.63
CA VAL A 5 -8.68 13.86 -3.56
C VAL A 5 -7.98 12.67 -2.90
N ASP A 6 -8.70 11.57 -2.79
CA ASP A 6 -8.15 10.33 -2.27
C ASP A 6 -7.12 9.81 -3.28
N PRO A 7 -5.83 9.62 -2.89
CA PRO A 7 -4.82 9.07 -3.79
C PRO A 7 -5.17 7.70 -4.35
N ALA A 8 -6.10 6.97 -3.72
CA ALA A 8 -6.60 5.70 -4.23
C ALA A 8 -7.52 5.84 -5.45
N LEU A 9 -8.07 7.05 -5.70
CA LEU A 9 -8.99 7.37 -6.80
C LEU A 9 -8.30 8.08 -7.97
N ASP A 10 -7.06 8.54 -7.79
CA ASP A 10 -6.28 9.20 -8.84
C ASP A 10 -5.48 8.16 -9.64
N GLN A 11 -5.81 7.99 -10.92
CA GLN A 11 -5.16 7.01 -11.82
C GLN A 11 -3.65 7.24 -12.03
N THR A 12 -3.16 8.44 -11.72
CA THR A 12 -1.73 8.78 -11.84
C THR A 12 -0.95 8.51 -10.55
N SER A 13 -1.68 8.24 -9.46
CA SER A 13 -1.09 7.95 -8.15
C SER A 13 -0.49 6.54 -8.12
N PRO A 14 0.70 6.35 -7.54
CA PRO A 14 1.25 5.01 -7.29
C PRO A 14 0.43 4.20 -6.28
N TYR A 15 -0.55 4.83 -5.62
CA TYR A 15 -1.49 4.20 -4.70
C TYR A 15 -2.87 3.98 -5.31
N PHE A 16 -3.05 4.21 -6.62
CA PHE A 16 -4.31 3.95 -7.31
C PHE A 16 -4.70 2.47 -7.19
N ILE A 17 -5.92 2.21 -6.75
CA ILE A 17 -6.52 0.87 -6.74
C ILE A 17 -7.70 0.87 -7.69
N HIS A 18 -7.68 0.01 -8.72
CA HIS A 18 -8.80 -0.08 -9.63
C HIS A 18 -10.04 -0.63 -8.90
N PRO A 19 -11.26 -0.09 -9.10
CA PRO A 19 -12.46 -0.59 -8.41
C PRO A 19 -12.78 -2.07 -8.67
N SER A 20 -12.27 -2.63 -9.76
CA SER A 20 -12.38 -4.06 -10.06
C SER A 20 -11.31 -4.91 -9.40
N ASP A 21 -10.22 -4.31 -8.89
CA ASP A 21 -9.26 -4.99 -8.05
C ASP A 21 -9.90 -5.14 -6.66
N GLY A 22 -10.30 -6.37 -6.34
CA GLY A 22 -10.90 -6.66 -5.04
C GLY A 22 -9.93 -6.37 -3.88
N PRO A 23 -10.43 -6.27 -2.62
CA PRO A 23 -9.62 -5.99 -1.43
C PRO A 23 -8.45 -6.95 -1.18
N ALA A 24 -8.38 -8.07 -1.90
CA ALA A 24 -7.25 -9.01 -1.88
C ALA A 24 -6.04 -8.56 -2.75
N SER A 25 -6.22 -7.62 -3.68
CA SER A 25 -5.14 -7.08 -4.51
C SER A 25 -4.23 -6.13 -3.72
N VAL A 26 -4.81 -5.43 -2.73
CA VAL A 26 -4.04 -4.64 -1.78
C VAL A 26 -3.27 -5.58 -0.88
N THR A 27 -1.97 -5.70 -1.12
CA THR A 27 -1.06 -6.38 -0.20
C THR A 27 -0.95 -5.53 1.06
N VAL A 28 -1.86 -5.74 2.01
CA VAL A 28 -1.74 -5.18 3.35
C VAL A 28 -0.47 -5.78 3.94
N SER A 29 0.55 -4.93 4.14
CA SER A 29 1.74 -5.38 4.85
C SER A 29 1.33 -5.77 6.26
N PRO A 30 1.65 -6.98 6.73
CA PRO A 30 1.34 -7.38 8.10
C PRO A 30 1.98 -6.38 9.06
N MET A 31 1.27 -6.03 10.14
CA MET A 31 1.73 -5.04 11.11
C MET A 31 3.17 -5.38 11.55
N LEU A 32 4.09 -4.47 11.26
CA LEU A 32 5.51 -4.68 11.51
C LEU A 32 5.79 -4.51 13.02
N HIS A 33 6.39 -5.52 13.61
CA HIS A 33 6.87 -5.61 14.98
C HIS A 33 8.32 -6.07 14.99
N GLY A 34 8.96 -6.10 16.17
CA GLY A 34 10.37 -6.48 16.28
C GLY A 34 10.71 -7.86 15.67
N SER A 35 9.78 -8.83 15.72
CA SER A 35 10.00 -10.18 15.21
C SER A 35 9.96 -10.31 13.69
N ASN A 36 9.07 -9.58 12.99
CA ASN A 36 8.91 -9.64 11.53
C ASN A 36 9.59 -8.48 10.79
N TYR A 37 9.96 -7.40 11.48
CA TYR A 37 10.57 -6.22 10.87
C TYR A 37 11.93 -6.52 10.21
N HIS A 38 12.82 -7.27 10.87
CA HIS A 38 14.18 -7.48 10.34
C HIS A 38 14.18 -8.25 9.01
N SER A 39 13.34 -9.28 8.91
CA SER A 39 13.16 -10.05 7.68
C SER A 39 12.51 -9.22 6.58
N TRP A 40 11.45 -8.46 6.89
CA TRP A 40 10.81 -7.54 5.94
C TRP A 40 11.79 -6.48 5.41
N ALA A 41 12.55 -5.83 6.31
CA ALA A 41 13.50 -4.79 5.96
C ALA A 41 14.61 -5.30 5.02
N ARG A 42 15.01 -6.58 5.15
CA ARG A 42 15.93 -7.20 4.18
C ARG A 42 15.28 -7.45 2.83
N SER A 43 14.04 -7.95 2.80
CA SER A 43 13.30 -8.19 1.56
C SER A 43 13.02 -6.91 0.77
N MET A 44 12.78 -5.79 1.44
CA MET A 44 12.52 -4.49 0.79
C MET A 44 13.78 -3.79 0.25
N ARG A 45 14.97 -4.28 0.59
CA ARG A 45 16.26 -3.69 0.15
C ARG A 45 16.76 -4.26 -1.20
N ARG A 46 15.96 -5.10 -1.85
CA ARG A 46 16.23 -5.65 -3.18
C ARG A 46 15.43 -4.89 -4.23
#